data_AF-A0A0G4J7Y7-F1
#
_entry.id   AF-A0A0G4J7Y7-F1
#
_cell.length_a   1.000
_cell.length_b   1.000
_cell.length_c   1.000
_cell.angle_alpha   90.00
_cell.angle_beta   90.00
_cell.angle_gamma   90.00
#
_symmetry.space_group_name_H-M   'P 1'
#
loop_
_entity.id
_entity.type
_entity.pdbx_description
1 polymer ?
#
loop_
_entity_poly.entity_id
_entity_poly.type
_entity_poly.pdbx_seq_one_letter_code
_entity_poly.pdbx_strand_id
1 'polypeptide(L)'
;MEALRALPDTTFGRQYARFMDTYGFHADERSPVRFVDNPDHAFILQRYRQTHDFVHVLSGLPPTVLGEVSQKWFELLQTGLPMTALAALVGPVRLPFAEQRALLTTFFPWAVRCSLSSQFMLAVEFERHFDRDVDELRRDLGFVRAPLLSR
;
A
#
# COMPACT_ATOMS: atom_id res chain seq x y z
N MET A 1 18.44 3.88 0.80
CA MET A 1 17.82 4.10 -0.54
C MET A 1 18.77 3.82 -1.69
N GLU A 2 20.02 4.30 -1.69
CA GLU A 2 20.97 4.06 -2.79
C GLU A 2 21.18 2.58 -3.12
N ALA A 3 21.35 1.74 -2.09
CA ALA A 3 21.46 0.29 -2.28
C ALA A 3 20.25 -0.31 -3.03
N LEU A 4 19.02 0.15 -2.71
CA LEU A 4 17.80 -0.31 -3.37
C LEU A 4 17.71 0.18 -4.82
N ARG A 5 18.23 1.38 -5.11
CA ARG A 5 18.33 1.89 -6.48
C ARG A 5 19.31 1.08 -7.32
N ALA A 6 20.32 0.45 -6.73
CA ALA A 6 21.27 -0.37 -7.46
C ALA A 6 20.78 -1.80 -7.76
N LEU A 7 19.66 -2.23 -7.17
CA LEU A 7 19.10 -3.56 -7.39
C LEU A 7 18.51 -3.71 -8.82
N PRO A 8 18.41 -4.95 -9.34
CA PRO A 8 17.80 -5.21 -10.65
C PRO A 8 16.35 -4.70 -10.73
N ASP A 9 15.94 -4.23 -11.91
CA ASP A 9 14.61 -3.64 -12.16
C ASP A 9 13.44 -4.57 -11.82
N THR A 10 13.63 -5.89 -11.79
CA THR A 10 12.57 -6.84 -11.45
C THR A 10 12.34 -6.98 -9.94
N THR A 11 13.27 -6.49 -9.12
CA THR A 11 13.23 -6.69 -7.66
C THR A 11 12.27 -5.74 -6.95
N PHE A 12 11.70 -6.20 -5.84
CA PHE A 12 10.79 -5.41 -5.01
C PHE A 12 11.45 -4.12 -4.49
N GLY A 13 12.69 -4.19 -4.01
CA GLY A 13 13.44 -3.04 -3.50
C GLY A 13 13.69 -1.98 -4.56
N ARG A 14 14.03 -2.40 -5.79
CA ARG A 14 14.20 -1.48 -6.92
C ARG A 14 12.88 -0.82 -7.32
N GLN A 15 11.78 -1.57 -7.32
CA GLN A 15 10.44 -1.03 -7.59
C GLN A 15 10.00 -0.03 -6.51
N TYR A 16 10.30 -0.31 -5.24
CA TYR A 16 10.06 0.63 -4.14
C TYR A 16 10.89 1.91 -4.25
N ALA A 17 12.18 1.80 -4.56
CA ALA A 17 13.01 2.97 -4.81
C ALA A 17 12.48 3.80 -5.99
N ARG A 18 12.05 3.15 -7.07
CA ARG A 18 11.43 3.81 -8.23
C ARG A 18 10.13 4.53 -7.87
N PHE A 19 9.27 3.91 -7.05
CA PHE A 19 8.05 4.55 -6.56
C PHE A 19 8.37 5.83 -5.78
N MET A 20 9.30 5.74 -4.83
CA MET A 20 9.77 6.88 -4.05
C MET A 20 10.32 8.00 -4.95
N ASP A 21 11.21 7.66 -5.89
CA ASP A 21 11.82 8.62 -6.81
C ASP A 21 10.78 9.27 -7.77
N THR A 22 9.78 8.50 -8.22
CA THR A 22 8.75 8.98 -9.15
C THR A 22 7.84 10.04 -8.52
N TYR A 23 7.52 9.88 -7.24
CA TYR A 23 6.63 10.78 -6.52
C TYR A 23 7.35 11.78 -5.60
N GLY A 24 8.68 11.76 -5.59
CA GLY A 24 9.50 12.66 -4.76
C GLY A 24 9.33 12.41 -3.26
N PHE A 25 9.09 11.16 -2.87
CA PHE A 25 8.94 10.76 -1.48
C PHE A 25 10.28 10.28 -0.90
N HIS A 26 10.47 10.49 0.40
CA HIS A 26 11.60 9.92 1.12
C HIS A 26 11.13 8.99 2.24
N ALA A 27 11.73 7.80 2.33
CA ALA A 27 11.40 6.80 3.35
C ALA A 27 11.51 7.35 4.80
N ASP A 28 12.42 8.29 5.02
CA ASP A 28 12.70 8.89 6.34
C ASP A 28 11.77 10.07 6.69
N GLU A 29 10.91 10.53 5.78
CA GLU A 29 9.98 11.65 6.03
C GLU A 29 8.77 11.28 6.89
N ARG A 30 8.59 9.99 7.19
CA ARG A 30 7.48 9.51 8.02
C ARG A 30 7.64 10.06 9.44
N SER A 31 6.86 11.09 9.75
CA SER A 31 6.79 11.67 11.10
C SER A 31 6.52 10.58 12.14
N PRO A 32 7.18 10.63 13.32
CA PRO A 32 6.91 9.71 14.40
C PRO A 32 5.42 9.70 14.78
N VAL A 33 4.92 8.55 15.22
CA VAL A 33 3.59 8.47 15.82
C VAL A 33 3.58 9.28 17.12
N ARG A 34 2.60 10.15 17.27
CA ARG A 34 2.38 11.00 18.45
C ARG A 34 1.00 10.71 19.01
N PHE A 35 0.78 11.05 20.28
CA PHE A 35 -0.51 10.89 20.98
C PHE A 35 -0.98 9.44 21.12
N VAL A 36 -0.02 8.50 21.19
CA VAL A 36 -0.25 7.09 21.48
C VAL A 36 0.72 6.70 22.59
N ASP A 37 0.20 6.51 23.79
CA ASP A 37 1.03 6.36 25.00
C ASP A 37 1.68 4.99 25.09
N ASN A 38 1.01 3.95 24.56
CA ASN A 38 1.55 2.60 24.56
C ASN A 38 2.61 2.47 23.44
N PRO A 39 3.88 2.14 23.78
CA PRO A 39 4.97 2.06 22.81
C PRO A 39 4.78 0.97 21.76
N ASP A 40 4.16 -0.16 22.10
CA ASP A 40 3.87 -1.25 21.15
C ASP A 40 2.82 -0.82 20.13
N HIS A 41 1.77 -0.10 20.58
CA HIS A 41 0.77 0.47 19.68
C HIS A 41 1.39 1.53 18.77
N ALA A 42 2.25 2.40 19.30
CA ALA A 42 2.97 3.39 18.51
C ALA A 42 3.86 2.73 17.45
N PHE A 43 4.54 1.63 17.81
CA PHE A 43 5.33 0.82 16.89
C PHE A 43 4.47 0.21 15.78
N ILE A 44 3.34 -0.42 16.11
CA ILE A 44 2.41 -1.00 15.12
C ILE A 44 1.91 0.08 14.14
N LEU A 45 1.55 1.26 14.63
CA LEU A 45 1.09 2.36 13.78
C LEU A 45 2.21 2.92 12.90
N GLN A 46 3.45 2.96 13.40
CA GLN A 46 4.61 3.33 12.60
C GLN A 46 4.85 2.28 11.50
N ARG A 47 4.77 0.99 11.84
CA ARG A 47 4.90 -0.11 10.87
C ARG A 47 3.83 -0.03 9.80
N TYR A 48 2.59 0.29 10.18
CA TYR A 48 1.50 0.54 9.23
C TYR A 48 1.81 1.68 8.26
N ARG A 49 2.32 2.82 8.76
CA ARG A 49 2.72 3.96 7.91
C ARG A 49 3.79 3.57 6.89
N GLN A 50 4.76 2.74 7.27
CA GLN A 50 5.82 2.27 6.37
C GLN A 50 5.30 1.24 5.36
N THR A 51 4.49 0.29 5.84
CA THR A 51 3.92 -0.79 5.02
C THR A 51 2.99 -0.25 3.93
N HIS A 52 2.30 0.86 4.19
CA HIS A 52 1.46 1.54 3.21
C HIS A 52 2.20 1.81 1.88
N ASP A 53 3.44 2.28 1.93
CA ASP A 53 4.21 2.54 0.70
C ASP A 53 4.60 1.24 -0.01
N PHE A 54 4.87 0.17 0.74
CA PHE A 54 5.11 -1.15 0.17
C PHE A 54 3.87 -1.71 -0.53
N VAL A 55 2.68 -1.48 0.01
CA VAL A 55 1.42 -1.91 -0.60
C VAL A 55 1.15 -1.16 -1.92
N HIS A 56 1.57 0.10 -2.04
CA HIS A 56 1.53 0.80 -3.33
C HIS A 56 2.39 0.10 -4.40
N VAL A 57 3.58 -0.36 -4.01
CA VAL A 57 4.48 -1.10 -4.91
C VAL A 57 3.89 -2.46 -5.28
N LEU A 58 3.35 -3.21 -4.31
CA LEU A 58 2.72 -4.52 -4.57
C LEU A 58 1.46 -4.39 -5.44
N SER A 59 0.60 -3.41 -5.16
CA SER A 59 -0.64 -3.19 -5.91
C SER A 59 -0.39 -2.57 -7.28
N GLY A 60 0.64 -1.74 -7.41
CA GLY A 60 0.85 -0.87 -8.56
C GLY A 60 -0.11 0.32 -8.62
N LEU A 61 -0.83 0.61 -7.53
CA LEU A 61 -1.71 1.78 -7.45
C LEU A 61 -0.86 3.05 -7.25
N PRO A 62 -1.06 4.10 -8.06
CA PRO A 62 -0.43 5.39 -7.81
C PRO A 62 -1.08 6.11 -6.63
N PRO A 63 -0.40 7.07 -5.96
CA PRO A 63 -0.92 7.88 -4.85
C PRO A 63 -1.87 8.98 -5.36
N THR A 64 -2.77 8.63 -6.27
CA THR A 64 -3.92 9.46 -6.69
C THR A 64 -5.05 9.28 -5.69
N VAL A 65 -6.05 10.17 -5.65
CA VAL A 65 -7.19 10.01 -4.72
C VAL A 65 -7.87 8.65 -4.90
N LEU A 66 -8.10 8.20 -6.14
CA LEU A 66 -8.70 6.89 -6.40
C LEU A 66 -7.78 5.74 -5.94
N GLY A 67 -6.48 5.82 -6.21
CA GLY A 67 -5.51 4.81 -5.79
C GLY A 67 -5.39 4.71 -4.27
N GLU A 68 -5.29 5.85 -3.58
CA GLU A 68 -5.29 5.96 -2.12
C GLU A 68 -6.54 5.34 -1.52
N VAL A 69 -7.73 5.76 -1.96
CA VAL A 69 -8.99 5.23 -1.43
C VAL A 69 -9.13 3.73 -1.69
N SER A 70 -8.69 3.25 -2.87
CA SER A 70 -8.69 1.82 -3.19
C SER A 70 -7.79 1.03 -2.24
N GLN A 71 -6.59 1.56 -1.94
CA GLN A 71 -5.68 0.93 -0.99
C GLN A 71 -6.22 1.02 0.45
N LYS A 72 -6.89 2.11 0.83
CA LYS A 72 -7.51 2.25 2.16
C LYS A 72 -8.61 1.21 2.39
N TRP A 73 -9.37 0.82 1.37
CA TRP A 73 -10.29 -0.31 1.48
C TRP A 73 -9.56 -1.63 1.76
N PHE A 74 -8.45 -1.90 1.07
CA PHE A 74 -7.63 -3.09 1.35
C PHE A 74 -7.06 -3.06 2.77
N GLU A 75 -6.48 -1.93 3.19
CA GLU A 75 -5.92 -1.75 4.53
C GLU A 75 -6.97 -1.87 5.63
N LEU A 76 -8.18 -1.33 5.40
CA LEU A 76 -9.31 -1.48 6.32
C LEU A 76 -9.68 -2.96 6.51
N LEU A 77 -9.77 -3.70 5.42
CA LEU A 77 -10.15 -5.11 5.46
C LEU A 77 -9.10 -5.98 6.16
N GLN A 78 -7.82 -5.63 6.06
CA GLN A 78 -6.76 -6.34 6.78
C GLN A 78 -6.64 -5.94 8.25
N THR A 79 -6.73 -4.64 8.56
CA THR A 79 -6.30 -4.09 9.85
C THR A 79 -7.46 -3.69 10.77
N GLY A 80 -8.64 -3.41 10.22
CA GLY A 80 -9.78 -2.87 10.96
C GLY A 80 -9.53 -1.48 11.57
N LEU A 81 -8.45 -0.80 11.19
CA LEU A 81 -8.02 0.43 11.84
C LEU A 81 -8.98 1.61 11.55
N PRO A 82 -9.45 2.37 12.56
CA PRO A 82 -10.47 3.42 12.35
C PRO A 82 -10.11 4.49 11.32
N MET A 83 -8.83 4.89 11.21
CA MET A 83 -8.42 5.91 10.24
C MET A 83 -8.48 5.41 8.79
N THR A 84 -8.31 4.10 8.56
CA THR A 84 -8.48 3.51 7.22
C THR A 84 -9.95 3.53 6.81
N ALA A 85 -10.87 3.25 7.74
CA ALA A 85 -12.31 3.37 7.52
C ALA A 85 -12.71 4.80 7.17
N LEU A 86 -12.23 5.78 7.95
CA LEU A 86 -12.52 7.19 7.69
C LEU A 86 -12.06 7.61 6.29
N ALA A 87 -10.84 7.24 5.90
CA ALA A 87 -10.31 7.56 4.58
C ALA A 87 -11.07 6.84 3.46
N ALA A 88 -11.41 5.56 3.63
CA ALA A 88 -12.13 4.76 2.65
C ALA A 88 -13.58 5.26 2.42
N LEU A 89 -14.24 5.77 3.46
CA LEU A 89 -15.62 6.26 3.39
C LEU A 89 -15.72 7.72 2.94
N VAL A 90 -14.81 8.59 3.38
CA VAL A 90 -14.87 10.04 3.09
C VAL A 90 -14.07 10.42 1.85
N GLY A 91 -12.98 9.71 1.55
CA GLY A 91 -12.17 9.95 0.36
C GLY A 91 -12.94 9.94 -0.97
N PRO A 92 -13.92 9.04 -1.19
CA PRO A 92 -14.72 9.01 -2.42
C PRO A 92 -15.48 10.31 -2.72
N VAL A 93 -15.80 11.13 -1.71
CA VAL A 93 -16.56 12.38 -1.89
C VAL A 93 -15.85 13.36 -2.82
N ARG A 94 -14.52 13.27 -2.93
CA ARG A 94 -13.70 14.13 -3.80
C ARG A 94 -13.49 13.56 -5.21
N LEU A 95 -13.96 12.34 -5.48
CA LEU A 95 -13.78 11.69 -6.77
C LEU A 95 -14.88 12.12 -7.77
N PRO A 96 -14.55 12.30 -9.05
CA PRO A 96 -15.54 12.38 -10.12
C PRO A 96 -16.43 11.12 -10.16
N PHE A 97 -17.65 11.25 -10.67
CA PHE A 97 -18.61 10.14 -10.72
C PHE A 97 -18.06 8.88 -11.43
N ALA A 98 -17.29 9.05 -12.50
CA ALA A 98 -16.65 7.95 -13.21
C ALA A 98 -15.67 7.17 -12.30
N GLU A 99 -14.87 7.88 -11.51
CA GLU A 99 -13.92 7.29 -10.57
C GLU A 99 -14.63 6.67 -9.36
N GLN A 100 -15.71 7.26 -8.86
CA GLN A 100 -16.55 6.64 -7.83
C GLN A 100 -17.15 5.32 -8.31
N ARG A 101 -17.63 5.28 -9.56
CA ARG A 101 -18.14 4.05 -10.17
C ARG A 101 -17.03 3.01 -10.28
N ALA A 102 -15.86 3.37 -10.82
CA ALA A 102 -14.72 2.47 -10.93
C ALA A 102 -14.27 1.94 -9.55
N LEU A 103 -14.25 2.81 -8.54
CA LEU A 103 -13.97 2.42 -7.15
C LEU A 103 -14.91 1.30 -6.71
N LEU A 104 -16.22 1.51 -6.84
CA LEU A 104 -17.22 0.55 -6.36
C LEU A 104 -17.30 -0.74 -7.19
N THR A 105 -17.13 -0.66 -8.51
CA THR A 105 -17.32 -1.83 -9.40
C THR A 105 -16.04 -2.62 -9.65
N THR A 106 -14.87 -2.03 -9.42
CA THR A 106 -13.59 -2.61 -9.85
C THR A 106 -12.59 -2.67 -8.71
N PHE A 107 -12.30 -1.55 -8.04
CA PHE A 107 -11.26 -1.49 -7.03
C PHE A 107 -11.67 -2.03 -5.67
N PHE A 108 -12.90 -1.77 -5.22
CA PHE A 108 -13.42 -2.33 -3.97
C PHE A 108 -13.52 -3.87 -4.03
N PRO A 109 -14.10 -4.48 -5.10
CA PRO A 109 -14.06 -5.94 -5.26
C PRO A 109 -12.63 -6.51 -5.35
N TRP A 110 -11.69 -5.77 -5.95
CA TRP A 110 -10.28 -6.14 -5.91
C TRP A 110 -9.73 -6.11 -4.49
N ALA A 111 -9.99 -5.06 -3.71
CA ALA A 111 -9.52 -4.91 -2.34
C ALA A 111 -9.99 -6.08 -1.47
N VAL A 112 -11.27 -6.46 -1.59
CA VAL A 112 -11.85 -7.63 -0.90
C VAL A 112 -11.16 -8.93 -1.29
N ARG A 113 -11.00 -9.19 -2.59
CA ARG A 113 -10.33 -10.41 -3.06
C ARG A 113 -8.88 -10.47 -2.59
N CYS A 114 -8.15 -9.36 -2.72
CA CYS A 114 -6.74 -9.28 -2.35
C CYS A 114 -6.54 -9.39 -0.83
N SER A 115 -7.40 -8.76 -0.02
CA SER A 115 -7.29 -8.84 1.44
C SER A 115 -7.55 -10.25 1.96
N LEU A 116 -8.45 -11.01 1.32
CA LEU A 116 -8.76 -12.39 1.68
C LEU A 116 -7.74 -13.40 1.18
N SER A 117 -7.07 -13.12 0.05
CA SER A 117 -6.07 -14.05 -0.53
C SER A 117 -4.66 -13.82 0.00
N SER A 118 -4.35 -12.62 0.49
CA SER A 118 -3.00 -12.25 0.90
C SER A 118 -2.71 -12.51 2.38
N GLN A 119 -1.43 -12.67 2.70
CA GLN A 119 -0.95 -12.64 4.08
C GLN A 119 -1.26 -11.28 4.73
N PHE A 120 -1.21 -11.22 6.07
CA PHE A 120 -1.39 -9.95 6.77
C PHE A 120 -0.17 -9.05 6.58
N MET A 121 -0.29 -7.95 5.83
CA MET A 121 0.85 -7.16 5.37
C MET A 121 1.69 -6.57 6.51
N LEU A 122 1.09 -6.24 7.66
CA LEU A 122 1.84 -5.70 8.81
C LEU A 122 2.77 -6.75 9.45
N ALA A 123 2.50 -8.04 9.26
CA ALA A 123 3.34 -9.13 9.76
C ALA A 123 4.45 -9.53 8.80
N VAL A 124 4.51 -8.96 7.59
CA VAL A 124 5.54 -9.26 6.60
C VAL A 124 6.81 -8.47 6.89
N GLU A 125 7.96 -9.14 6.96
CA GLU A 125 9.29 -8.54 7.08
C GLU A 125 9.81 -8.11 5.69
N PHE A 126 9.18 -7.11 5.08
CA PHE A 126 9.51 -6.61 3.72
C PHE A 126 11.00 -6.34 3.48
N GLU A 127 11.72 -5.93 4.52
CA GLU A 127 13.14 -5.64 4.51
C GLU A 127 13.99 -6.85 4.09
N ARG A 128 13.51 -8.08 4.32
CA ARG A 128 14.14 -9.34 3.92
C ARG A 128 13.83 -9.76 2.49
N HIS A 129 13.06 -8.96 1.75
CA HIS A 129 12.57 -9.31 0.43
C HIS A 129 12.93 -8.28 -0.64
N PHE A 130 13.75 -7.29 -0.33
CA PHE A 130 14.08 -6.23 -1.29
C PHE A 130 14.81 -6.73 -2.54
N ASP A 131 15.63 -7.76 -2.42
CA ASP A 131 16.37 -8.41 -3.50
C ASP A 131 15.53 -9.43 -4.30
N ARG A 132 14.34 -9.79 -3.81
CA ARG A 132 13.46 -10.74 -4.49
C ARG A 132 12.74 -10.12 -5.66
N ASP A 133 12.47 -10.93 -6.69
CA ASP A 133 11.57 -10.56 -7.77
C ASP A 133 10.18 -10.18 -7.22
N VAL A 134 9.63 -9.06 -7.70
CA VAL A 134 8.39 -8.50 -7.16
C VAL A 134 7.17 -9.37 -7.49
N ASP A 135 7.16 -10.07 -8.63
CA ASP A 135 6.06 -10.93 -9.03
C ASP A 135 6.12 -12.28 -8.32
N GLU A 136 7.31 -12.79 -8.01
CA GLU A 136 7.48 -13.88 -7.06
C GLU A 136 6.98 -13.51 -5.66
N LEU A 137 7.39 -12.35 -5.15
CA LEU A 137 6.95 -11.90 -3.83
C LEU A 137 5.42 -11.76 -3.74
N ARG A 138 4.77 -11.18 -4.77
CA ARG A 138 3.31 -11.11 -4.84
C ARG A 138 2.67 -12.49 -4.76
N ARG A 139 3.19 -13.49 -5.50
CA ARG A 139 2.66 -14.85 -5.49
C ARG A 139 2.77 -15.50 -4.11
N ASP A 140 3.93 -15.41 -3.48
CA ASP A 140 4.16 -15.99 -2.15
C ASP A 140 3.30 -15.36 -1.07
N LEU A 141 3.09 -14.05 -1.17
CA LEU A 141 2.23 -13.31 -0.26
C LEU A 141 0.74 -13.49 -0.54
N GLY A 142 0.36 -14.19 -1.63
CA GLY A 142 -1.03 -14.27 -2.08
C GLY A 142 -1.62 -12.92 -2.52
N PHE A 143 -0.77 -11.95 -2.86
CA PHE A 143 -1.14 -10.58 -3.18
C PHE A 143 -1.49 -10.43 -4.67
N VAL A 144 -2.74 -10.10 -4.95
CA VAL A 144 -3.21 -9.88 -6.32
C VAL A 144 -2.98 -8.42 -6.71
N ARG A 145 -2.29 -8.17 -7.83
CA ARG A 145 -2.08 -6.82 -8.36
C ARG A 145 -3.41 -6.11 -8.65
N ALA A 146 -3.46 -4.80 -8.44
CA ALA A 146 -4.65 -4.00 -8.72
C ALA A 146 -4.96 -3.94 -10.23
N PRO A 147 -6.24 -3.77 -10.61
CA PRO A 147 -6.61 -3.44 -11.99
C PRO A 147 -5.89 -2.18 -12.46
N LEU A 148 -5.52 -2.16 -13.75
CA LEU A 148 -4.92 -0.96 -14.34
C LEU A 148 -5.94 0.18 -14.36
N LEU A 149 -5.55 1.34 -13.86
CA LEU A 149 -6.31 2.57 -14.05
C LEU A 149 -6.26 2.91 -15.55
N SER A 150 -7.41 2.84 -16.24
CA SER A 150 -7.53 3.38 -17.60
C SER A 150 -7.28 4.88 -17.52
N ARG A 151 -6.28 5.36 -18.27
CA ARG A 151 -5.98 6.79 -18.43
C ARG A 151 -7.12 7.51 -19.15
#